data_AF-G7ZJ16-F1
#
_entry.id   AF-G7ZJ16-F1
#
_cell.length_a   1.000
_cell.length_b   1.000
_cell.length_c   1.000
_cell.angle_alpha   90.00
_cell.angle_beta   90.00
_cell.angle_gamma   90.00
#
_symmetry.space_group_name_H-M   'P 1'
#
loop_
_entity.id
_entity.type
_entity.pdbx_description
1 polymer ?
#
loop_
_entity_poly.entity_id
_entity_poly.type
_entity_poly.pdbx_seq_one_letter_code
_entity_poly.pdbx_strand_id
1 'polypeptide(L)'
;MVSSMLDWKLMALGPEQPILDALRRFEDNHEQICLVVDPDDRLLGTITEGDVRRALLGNLTLQSPVQAIMTKHPIQVRSGTSAPAMLRLMRHHVIRYIPVVDEHGRVQALQGLQDLIMPTRDNSVVLMAGGEGRRLRPLTETCPKPMVRIGTKPILELILQEFIDQGFHKFYISINYLGDKIKQYFGDGSFWNVEINYLKENDKMGTAGALSLLPERPRQPIIVMNGDLLTRVNFQELLDHHEVAGNAITLGIRDYAVEIPYGVVILDNQRVTGLMEKPTHRYSINCGVYALDPRCLELVPRHMSTDMPKLMQDAIDAGWSVGGFPIDEYWIDIGRMSDLERANREYMQLFPQPGHTSQTLSADTP
;
A
#
# COMPACT_ATOMS: atom_id res chain seq x y z
N MET A 1 21.01 -4.82 -8.56
CA MET A 1 19.99 -3.87 -9.01
C MET A 1 19.02 -4.61 -9.91
N VAL A 2 18.07 -5.32 -9.30
CA VAL A 2 16.92 -5.82 -10.05
C VAL A 2 15.83 -4.81 -9.75
N SER A 3 15.71 -3.80 -10.62
CA SER A 3 14.48 -3.01 -10.72
C SER A 3 13.35 -4.01 -10.93
N SER A 4 12.24 -3.90 -10.18
CA SER A 4 11.04 -4.69 -10.43
C SER A 4 10.69 -4.57 -11.91
N MET A 5 10.84 -5.68 -12.64
CA MET A 5 10.45 -5.77 -14.04
C MET A 5 9.03 -6.30 -14.07
N LEU A 6 8.14 -5.64 -14.80
CA LEU A 6 6.75 -6.10 -14.98
C LEU A 6 6.75 -7.42 -15.78
N ASP A 7 5.85 -8.35 -15.44
CA ASP A 7 5.62 -9.54 -16.26
C ASP A 7 4.92 -9.13 -17.56
N TRP A 8 5.76 -8.83 -18.56
CA TRP A 8 5.33 -8.31 -19.84
C TRP A 8 4.40 -9.28 -20.58
N LYS A 9 4.42 -10.59 -20.26
CA LYS A 9 3.57 -11.59 -20.92
C LYS A 9 2.10 -11.41 -20.61
N LEU A 10 1.77 -10.94 -19.40
CA LEU A 10 0.39 -10.60 -19.04
C LEU A 10 -0.14 -9.42 -19.88
N MET A 11 0.77 -8.58 -20.40
CA MET A 11 0.47 -7.40 -21.19
C MET A 11 0.64 -7.63 -22.71
N ALA A 12 0.95 -8.85 -23.16
CA ALA A 12 1.35 -9.15 -24.53
C ALA A 12 0.19 -9.60 -25.43
N LEU A 13 -0.13 -8.82 -26.48
CA LEU A 13 -1.15 -9.09 -27.51
C LEU A 13 -0.51 -9.59 -28.82
N GLY A 14 -1.18 -10.50 -29.51
CA GLY A 14 -0.94 -10.75 -30.93
C GLY A 14 -1.52 -9.63 -31.80
N PRO A 15 -0.97 -9.36 -33.00
CA PRO A 15 -1.35 -8.22 -33.84
C PRO A 15 -2.82 -8.26 -34.33
N GLU A 16 -3.37 -9.45 -34.52
CA GLU A 16 -4.75 -9.66 -34.99
C GLU A 16 -5.78 -9.71 -33.85
N GLN A 17 -5.35 -9.66 -32.59
CA GLN A 17 -6.30 -9.64 -31.47
C GLN A 17 -7.12 -8.35 -31.48
N PRO A 18 -8.39 -8.41 -31.04
CA PRO A 18 -9.28 -7.27 -31.02
C PRO A 18 -8.85 -6.22 -29.97
N ILE A 19 -9.17 -4.95 -30.23
CA ILE A 19 -9.01 -3.84 -29.27
C ILE A 19 -9.63 -4.14 -27.91
N LEU A 20 -10.73 -4.91 -27.87
CA LEU A 20 -11.36 -5.36 -26.63
C LEU A 20 -10.40 -6.12 -25.69
N ASP A 21 -9.50 -6.93 -26.24
CA ASP A 21 -8.53 -7.69 -25.44
C ASP A 21 -7.49 -6.76 -24.80
N ALA A 22 -7.13 -5.66 -25.47
CA ALA A 22 -6.27 -4.62 -24.88
C ALA A 22 -6.95 -3.94 -23.70
N LEU A 23 -8.22 -3.55 -23.84
CA LEU A 23 -9.00 -2.94 -22.76
C LEU A 23 -9.14 -3.86 -21.55
N ARG A 24 -9.41 -5.15 -21.76
CA ARG A 24 -9.44 -6.14 -20.67
C ARG A 24 -8.12 -6.20 -19.92
N ARG A 25 -6.99 -6.16 -20.63
CA ARG A 25 -5.68 -6.16 -19.98
C ARG A 25 -5.37 -4.88 -19.22
N PHE A 26 -5.84 -3.72 -19.67
CA PHE A 26 -5.71 -2.48 -18.89
C PHE A 26 -6.51 -2.58 -17.58
N GLU A 27 -7.71 -3.16 -17.62
CA GLU A 27 -8.54 -3.38 -16.44
C GLU A 27 -7.89 -4.40 -15.49
N ASP A 28 -7.45 -5.54 -16.02
CA ASP A 28 -6.93 -6.67 -15.24
C ASP A 28 -5.56 -6.39 -14.61
N ASN A 29 -4.70 -5.61 -15.28
CA ASN A 29 -3.33 -5.37 -14.83
C ASN A 29 -3.12 -3.96 -14.26
N HIS A 30 -4.12 -3.08 -14.30
CA HIS A 30 -4.03 -1.67 -13.90
C HIS A 30 -2.97 -0.82 -14.63
N GLU A 31 -2.43 -1.35 -15.73
CA GLU A 31 -1.37 -0.73 -16.50
C GLU A 31 -1.92 -0.14 -17.80
N GLN A 32 -1.46 1.06 -18.16
CA GLN A 32 -2.03 1.81 -19.29
C GLN A 32 -1.37 1.47 -20.65
N ILE A 33 -0.74 0.30 -20.75
CA ILE A 33 0.01 -0.15 -21.93
C ILE A 33 -0.10 -1.67 -22.14
N CYS A 34 -0.14 -2.10 -23.39
CA CYS A 34 0.09 -3.47 -23.81
C CYS A 34 1.18 -3.51 -24.90
N LEU A 35 1.91 -4.62 -24.94
CA LEU A 35 2.91 -4.89 -25.97
C LEU A 35 2.26 -5.72 -27.07
N VAL A 36 2.46 -5.33 -28.33
CA VAL A 36 2.05 -6.14 -29.47
C VAL A 36 3.25 -6.93 -29.94
N VAL A 37 3.17 -8.26 -29.90
CA VAL A 37 4.28 -9.17 -30.20
C VAL A 37 3.90 -10.20 -31.26
N ASP A 38 4.90 -10.73 -31.96
CA ASP A 38 4.74 -11.90 -32.83
C ASP A 38 4.81 -13.23 -32.04
N PRO A 39 4.57 -14.40 -32.68
CA PRO A 39 4.68 -15.70 -32.01
C PRO A 39 6.08 -16.06 -31.48
N ASP A 40 7.12 -15.33 -31.90
CA ASP A 40 8.50 -15.48 -31.45
C ASP A 40 8.88 -14.46 -30.37
N ASP A 41 7.88 -13.83 -29.73
CA ASP A 41 7.99 -12.80 -28.69
C ASP A 41 8.67 -11.49 -29.18
N ARG A 42 8.76 -11.24 -30.48
CA ARG A 42 9.35 -9.99 -31.01
C ARG A 42 8.39 -8.83 -30.91
N LEU A 43 8.90 -7.68 -30.47
CA LEU A 43 8.12 -6.46 -30.32
C LEU A 43 7.73 -5.87 -31.68
N LEU A 44 6.44 -5.86 -31.99
CA LEU A 44 5.87 -5.24 -33.19
C LEU A 44 5.40 -3.81 -32.93
N GLY A 45 4.87 -3.56 -31.73
CA GLY A 45 4.28 -2.26 -31.37
C GLY A 45 3.88 -2.17 -29.91
N THR A 46 3.38 -1.00 -29.52
CA THR A 46 2.72 -0.79 -28.23
C THR A 46 1.34 -0.17 -28.43
N ILE A 47 0.42 -0.46 -27.53
CA ILE A 47 -0.91 0.13 -27.51
C ILE A 47 -1.20 0.68 -26.12
N THR A 48 -1.77 1.88 -26.06
CA THR A 48 -2.17 2.58 -24.83
C THR A 48 -3.66 2.91 -24.85
N GLU A 49 -4.23 3.29 -23.71
CA GLU A 49 -5.61 3.83 -23.68
C GLU A 49 -5.79 5.03 -24.62
N GLY A 50 -4.75 5.84 -24.80
CA GLY A 50 -4.75 6.97 -25.73
C GLY A 50 -4.90 6.53 -27.19
N ASP A 51 -4.33 5.39 -27.57
CA ASP A 51 -4.48 4.81 -28.90
C ASP A 51 -5.89 4.27 -29.11
N VAL A 52 -6.41 3.52 -28.12
CA VAL A 52 -7.78 2.99 -28.16
C VAL A 52 -8.80 4.12 -28.26
N ARG A 53 -8.66 5.15 -27.43
CA ARG A 53 -9.55 6.32 -27.46
C ARG A 53 -9.52 7.02 -28.82
N ARG A 54 -8.33 7.22 -29.40
CA ARG A 54 -8.19 7.82 -30.74
C ARG A 54 -8.81 6.95 -31.82
N ALA A 55 -8.66 5.63 -31.73
CA ALA A 55 -9.23 4.68 -32.68
C ALA A 55 -10.76 4.68 -32.68
N LEU A 56 -11.38 4.67 -31.49
CA LEU A 56 -12.85 4.70 -31.35
C LEU A 56 -13.43 6.02 -31.87
N LEU A 57 -12.78 7.15 -31.60
CA LEU A 57 -13.15 8.44 -32.19
C LEU A 57 -12.96 8.47 -33.72
N GLY A 58 -12.07 7.63 -34.24
CA GLY A 58 -11.82 7.44 -35.68
C GLY A 58 -12.73 6.42 -36.36
N ASN A 59 -13.85 6.02 -35.73
CA ASN A 59 -14.82 5.02 -36.23
C ASN A 59 -14.31 3.57 -36.32
N LEU A 60 -13.20 3.22 -35.66
CA LEU A 60 -12.88 1.80 -35.43
C LEU A 60 -13.78 1.22 -34.35
N THR A 61 -13.95 -0.10 -34.37
CA THR A 61 -14.77 -0.83 -33.39
C THR A 61 -13.89 -1.61 -32.43
N LEU A 62 -14.48 -2.05 -31.30
CA LEU A 62 -13.79 -2.91 -30.33
C LEU A 62 -13.30 -4.25 -30.91
N GLN A 63 -13.84 -4.67 -32.05
CA GLN A 63 -13.44 -5.89 -32.77
C GLN A 63 -12.34 -5.64 -33.81
N SER A 64 -11.95 -4.38 -34.03
CA SER A 64 -10.85 -4.06 -34.93
C SER A 64 -9.53 -4.60 -34.37
N PRO A 65 -8.58 -5.02 -35.21
CA PRO A 65 -7.33 -5.63 -34.74
C PRO A 65 -6.39 -4.57 -34.17
N VAL A 66 -5.64 -4.92 -33.12
CA VAL A 66 -4.74 -4.00 -32.42
C VAL A 66 -3.62 -3.46 -33.30
N GLN A 67 -3.18 -4.22 -34.31
CA GLN A 67 -2.17 -3.76 -35.27
C GLN A 67 -2.61 -2.52 -36.09
N ALA A 68 -3.92 -2.27 -36.20
CA ALA A 68 -4.45 -1.11 -36.92
C ALA A 68 -4.22 0.19 -36.13
N ILE A 69 -4.01 0.10 -34.81
CA ILE A 69 -3.99 1.25 -33.91
C ILE A 69 -2.71 1.35 -33.08
N MET A 70 -1.88 0.30 -33.06
CA MET A 70 -0.63 0.29 -32.32
C MET A 70 0.36 1.36 -32.82
N THR A 71 1.14 1.89 -31.90
CA THR A 71 2.34 2.66 -32.26
C THR A 71 3.39 1.70 -32.81
N LYS A 72 3.64 1.81 -34.11
CA LYS A 72 4.66 1.02 -34.82
C LYS A 72 6.04 1.59 -34.49
N HIS A 73 6.99 0.72 -34.16
CA HIS A 73 8.34 1.08 -33.71
C HIS A 73 8.36 1.92 -32.42
N PRO A 74 7.90 1.35 -31.29
CA PRO A 74 7.95 2.03 -30.01
C PRO A 74 9.39 2.32 -29.59
N ILE A 75 9.57 3.37 -28.78
CA ILE A 75 10.84 3.60 -28.10
C ILE A 75 11.12 2.40 -27.20
N GLN A 76 12.24 1.74 -27.43
CA GLN A 76 12.67 0.52 -26.74
C GLN A 76 14.15 0.61 -26.38
N VAL A 77 14.60 -0.18 -25.42
CA VAL A 77 16.00 -0.25 -24.99
C VAL A 77 16.52 -1.68 -25.01
N ARG A 78 17.84 -1.85 -25.07
CA ARG A 78 18.48 -3.16 -24.97
C ARG A 78 18.64 -3.57 -23.51
N SER A 79 18.65 -4.87 -23.27
CA SER A 79 19.03 -5.45 -21.98
C SER A 79 20.39 -4.93 -21.52
N GLY A 80 20.48 -4.48 -20.26
CA GLY A 80 21.67 -3.84 -19.70
C GLY A 80 21.71 -2.31 -19.81
N THR A 81 20.69 -1.67 -20.40
CA THR A 81 20.57 -0.20 -20.36
C THR A 81 20.40 0.28 -18.92
N SER A 82 21.17 1.29 -18.51
CA SER A 82 21.12 1.81 -17.13
C SER A 82 19.83 2.59 -16.83
N ALA A 83 19.39 2.57 -15.57
CA ALA A 83 18.22 3.33 -15.10
C ALA A 83 18.28 4.83 -15.47
N PRO A 84 19.41 5.56 -15.28
CA PRO A 84 19.50 6.96 -15.70
C PRO A 84 19.33 7.17 -17.21
N ALA A 85 19.81 6.23 -18.03
CA ALA A 85 19.63 6.30 -19.48
C ALA A 85 18.18 6.05 -19.89
N MET A 86 17.51 5.09 -19.25
CA MET A 86 16.08 4.83 -19.45
C MET A 86 15.24 6.05 -19.03
N LEU A 87 15.47 6.60 -17.83
CA LEU A 87 14.80 7.82 -17.34
C LEU A 87 14.96 9.01 -18.30
N ARG A 88 16.16 9.18 -18.87
CA ARG A 88 16.41 10.25 -19.85
C ARG A 88 15.58 10.07 -21.11
N LEU A 89 15.51 8.85 -21.65
CA LEU A 89 14.69 8.54 -22.83
C LEU A 89 13.20 8.74 -22.53
N MET A 90 12.74 8.23 -21.39
CA MET A 90 11.35 8.34 -20.95
C MET A 90 10.92 9.80 -20.81
N ARG A 91 11.76 10.63 -20.19
CA ARG A 91 11.51 12.07 -20.06
C ARG A 91 11.55 12.81 -21.40
N HIS A 92 12.48 12.44 -22.28
CA HIS A 92 12.62 13.08 -23.59
C HIS A 92 11.43 12.77 -24.52
N HIS A 93 10.93 11.54 -24.48
CA HIS A 93 9.80 11.09 -25.30
C HIS A 93 8.44 11.17 -24.61
N VAL A 94 8.40 11.63 -23.35
CA VAL A 94 7.19 11.74 -22.52
C VAL A 94 6.40 10.42 -22.47
N ILE A 95 7.13 9.32 -22.24
CA ILE A 95 6.56 7.96 -22.12
C ILE A 95 6.70 7.46 -20.68
N ARG A 96 5.70 6.70 -20.22
CA ARG A 96 5.65 6.14 -18.86
C ARG A 96 6.21 4.71 -18.77
N TYR A 97 6.31 4.02 -19.90
CA TYR A 97 6.82 2.66 -19.98
C TYR A 97 7.79 2.54 -21.14
N ILE A 98 8.80 1.69 -20.99
CA ILE A 98 9.79 1.43 -22.02
C ILE A 98 10.05 -0.09 -22.13
N PRO A 99 9.74 -0.71 -23.28
CA PRO A 99 10.05 -2.12 -23.51
C PRO A 99 11.57 -2.35 -23.52
N VAL A 100 12.00 -3.43 -22.88
CA VAL A 100 13.38 -3.90 -22.88
C VAL A 100 13.45 -5.15 -23.77
N VAL A 101 14.31 -5.11 -24.79
CA VAL A 101 14.44 -6.18 -25.77
C VAL A 101 15.86 -6.76 -25.83
N ASP A 102 15.96 -8.03 -26.20
CA ASP A 102 17.23 -8.70 -26.50
C ASP A 102 17.83 -8.23 -27.84
N GLU A 103 18.95 -8.80 -28.28
CA GLU A 103 19.62 -8.46 -29.56
C GLU A 103 18.74 -8.73 -30.79
N HIS A 104 17.83 -9.71 -30.71
CA HIS A 104 16.93 -10.13 -31.77
C HIS A 104 15.57 -9.40 -31.76
N GLY A 105 15.37 -8.45 -30.84
CA GLY A 105 14.13 -7.67 -30.72
C GLY A 105 13.02 -8.38 -29.95
N ARG A 106 13.34 -9.48 -29.25
CA ARG A 106 12.40 -10.18 -28.37
C ARG A 106 12.25 -9.45 -27.06
N VAL A 107 11.01 -9.30 -26.59
CA VAL A 107 10.74 -8.64 -25.31
C VAL A 107 11.30 -9.49 -24.17
N GLN A 108 12.09 -8.87 -23.31
CA GLN A 108 12.57 -9.47 -22.07
C GLN A 108 11.87 -8.88 -20.85
N ALA A 109 11.51 -7.60 -20.89
CA ALA A 109 10.82 -6.93 -19.80
C ALA A 109 10.08 -5.68 -20.29
N LEU A 110 9.20 -5.16 -19.43
CA LEU A 110 8.63 -3.82 -19.56
C LEU A 110 9.01 -3.02 -18.30
N GLN A 111 9.60 -1.84 -18.51
CA GLN A 111 10.05 -1.00 -17.40
C GLN A 111 9.13 0.23 -17.25
N GLY A 112 8.52 0.38 -16.08
CA GLY A 112 7.74 1.56 -15.71
C GLY A 112 8.60 2.71 -15.20
N LEU A 113 8.13 3.95 -15.41
CA LEU A 113 8.81 5.17 -14.95
C LEU A 113 8.85 5.23 -13.42
N GLN A 114 7.77 4.79 -12.76
CA GLN A 114 7.69 4.80 -11.30
C GLN A 114 8.70 3.82 -10.68
N ASP A 115 8.83 2.61 -11.24
CA ASP A 115 9.80 1.60 -10.79
C ASP A 115 11.25 2.10 -10.84
N LEU A 116 11.57 2.98 -11.80
CA LEU A 116 12.92 3.53 -11.96
C LEU A 116 13.21 4.71 -11.04
N ILE A 117 12.17 5.38 -10.55
CA ILE A 117 12.28 6.55 -9.67
C ILE A 117 12.19 6.13 -8.20
N MET A 118 11.40 5.10 -7.90
CA MET A 118 11.20 4.61 -6.54
C MET A 118 12.25 3.56 -6.17
N PRO A 119 13.01 3.76 -5.08
CA PRO A 119 13.92 2.73 -4.60
C PRO A 119 13.13 1.53 -4.07
N THR A 120 13.49 0.32 -4.49
CA THR A 120 13.03 -0.91 -3.85
C THR A 120 13.50 -0.95 -2.41
N ARG A 121 12.60 -1.19 -1.45
CA ARG A 121 12.92 -1.30 -0.03
C ARG A 121 12.90 -2.73 0.45
N ASP A 122 14.03 -3.19 0.99
CA ASP A 122 14.21 -4.53 1.54
C ASP A 122 13.59 -4.72 2.94
N ASN A 123 13.10 -3.64 3.56
CA ASN A 123 12.41 -3.68 4.85
C ASN A 123 11.17 -4.58 4.77
N SER A 124 11.05 -5.49 5.73
CA SER A 124 9.85 -6.33 5.87
C SER A 124 8.69 -5.51 6.41
N VAL A 125 7.52 -5.68 5.81
CA VAL A 125 6.26 -5.08 6.27
C VAL A 125 5.37 -6.17 6.86
N VAL A 126 5.02 -6.06 8.13
CA VAL A 126 4.11 -6.98 8.83
C VAL A 126 2.74 -6.32 8.99
N LEU A 127 1.74 -6.88 8.32
CA LEU A 127 0.35 -6.43 8.38
C LEU A 127 -0.47 -7.33 9.31
N MET A 128 -0.99 -6.76 10.39
CA MET A 128 -1.78 -7.50 11.38
C MET A 128 -3.22 -7.66 10.92
N ALA A 129 -3.57 -8.85 10.41
CA ALA A 129 -4.87 -9.15 9.82
C ALA A 129 -5.65 -10.27 10.56
N GLY A 130 -5.23 -10.65 11.77
CA GLY A 130 -5.80 -11.78 12.54
C GLY A 130 -7.05 -11.46 13.39
N GLY A 131 -7.49 -10.21 13.47
CA GLY A 131 -8.58 -9.79 14.35
C GLY A 131 -9.98 -10.19 13.88
N GLU A 132 -10.87 -10.57 14.82
CA GLU A 132 -12.28 -10.93 14.53
C GLU A 132 -13.17 -9.76 14.09
N GLY A 133 -12.74 -8.50 14.27
CA GLY A 133 -13.51 -7.34 13.83
C GLY A 133 -14.92 -7.21 14.43
N ARG A 134 -15.12 -7.65 15.69
CA ARG A 134 -16.46 -7.76 16.32
C ARG A 134 -17.32 -6.50 16.26
N ARG A 135 -16.68 -5.31 16.27
CA ARG A 135 -17.36 -4.00 16.25
C ARG A 135 -17.98 -3.64 14.89
N LEU A 136 -17.67 -4.39 13.84
CA LEU A 136 -18.23 -4.23 12.49
C LEU A 136 -19.25 -5.31 12.13
N ARG A 137 -19.69 -6.14 13.09
CA ARG A 137 -20.78 -7.09 12.84
C ARG A 137 -22.05 -6.35 12.40
N PRO A 138 -22.84 -6.92 11.46
CA PRO A 138 -22.74 -8.28 10.92
C PRO A 138 -21.74 -8.46 9.77
N LEU A 139 -21.10 -7.40 9.25
CA LEU A 139 -20.19 -7.51 8.09
C LEU A 139 -19.05 -8.50 8.31
N THR A 140 -18.54 -8.58 9.54
CA THR A 140 -17.39 -9.40 9.90
C THR A 140 -17.72 -10.83 10.35
N GLU A 141 -18.99 -11.25 10.27
CA GLU A 141 -19.37 -12.65 10.58
C GLU A 141 -18.91 -13.64 9.51
N THR A 142 -18.87 -13.19 8.26
CA THR A 142 -18.48 -14.02 7.11
C THR A 142 -17.30 -13.44 6.33
N CYS A 143 -16.82 -12.24 6.69
CA CYS A 143 -15.72 -11.56 6.02
C CYS A 143 -14.67 -11.10 7.05
N PRO A 144 -13.38 -11.43 6.91
CA PRO A 144 -12.34 -10.83 7.75
C PRO A 144 -12.43 -9.30 7.70
N LYS A 145 -12.20 -8.60 8.82
CA LYS A 145 -12.20 -7.13 8.85
C LYS A 145 -11.30 -6.51 7.77
N PRO A 146 -10.04 -6.98 7.56
CA PRO A 146 -9.17 -6.46 6.51
C PRO A 146 -9.71 -6.67 5.08
N MET A 147 -10.69 -7.56 4.92
CA MET A 147 -11.35 -7.85 3.64
C MET A 147 -12.64 -7.02 3.40
N VAL A 148 -13.08 -6.23 4.38
CA VAL A 148 -14.18 -5.27 4.19
C VAL A 148 -13.76 -4.25 3.13
N ARG A 149 -14.69 -3.87 2.25
CA ARG A 149 -14.38 -3.01 1.10
C ARG A 149 -14.56 -1.53 1.38
N ILE A 150 -13.69 -0.73 0.80
CA ILE A 150 -13.84 0.71 0.60
C ILE A 150 -13.87 0.94 -0.91
N GLY A 151 -14.98 1.47 -1.42
CA GLY A 151 -15.23 1.45 -2.85
C GLY A 151 -15.22 0.02 -3.40
N THR A 152 -14.37 -0.26 -4.37
CA THR A 152 -14.28 -1.57 -5.02
C THR A 152 -13.26 -2.51 -4.39
N LYS A 153 -12.36 -2.03 -3.51
CA LYS A 153 -11.19 -2.78 -3.03
C LYS A 153 -11.28 -3.12 -1.53
N PRO A 154 -10.78 -4.28 -1.08
CA PRO A 154 -10.59 -4.56 0.34
C PRO A 154 -9.65 -3.56 1.02
N ILE A 155 -9.86 -3.28 2.31
CA ILE A 155 -8.97 -2.42 3.12
C ILE A 155 -7.51 -2.87 3.00
N LEU A 156 -7.27 -4.17 3.14
CA LEU A 156 -5.92 -4.73 3.08
C LEU A 156 -5.25 -4.57 1.71
N GLU A 157 -6.03 -4.56 0.63
CA GLU A 157 -5.50 -4.31 -0.71
C GLU A 157 -5.04 -2.86 -0.86
N LEU A 158 -5.81 -1.91 -0.29
CA LEU A 158 -5.44 -0.50 -0.29
C LEU A 158 -4.17 -0.24 0.53
N ILE A 159 -4.05 -0.90 1.69
CA ILE A 159 -2.84 -0.84 2.51
C ILE A 159 -1.64 -1.41 1.73
N LEU A 160 -1.81 -2.59 1.12
CA LEU A 160 -0.76 -3.23 0.34
C LEU A 160 -0.32 -2.31 -0.81
N GLN A 161 -1.25 -1.76 -1.59
CA GLN A 161 -0.97 -0.83 -2.68
C GLN A 161 -0.19 0.40 -2.20
N GLU A 162 -0.57 1.01 -1.07
CA GLU A 162 0.15 2.17 -0.52
C GLU A 162 1.63 1.84 -0.20
N PHE A 163 1.91 0.65 0.35
CA PHE A 163 3.30 0.21 0.56
C PHE A 163 4.04 -0.08 -0.75
N ILE A 164 3.36 -0.70 -1.73
CA ILE A 164 3.96 -1.02 -3.04
C ILE A 164 4.29 0.25 -3.81
N ASP A 165 3.39 1.23 -3.81
CA ASP A 165 3.58 2.54 -4.42
C ASP A 165 4.77 3.28 -3.80
N GLN A 166 5.07 2.98 -2.53
CA GLN A 166 6.25 3.49 -1.85
C GLN A 166 7.50 2.63 -2.11
N GLY A 167 7.42 1.44 -2.71
CA GLY A 167 8.58 0.61 -3.10
C GLY A 167 8.88 -0.58 -2.17
N PHE A 168 7.99 -0.87 -1.21
CA PHE A 168 8.12 -2.06 -0.37
C PHE A 168 7.65 -3.31 -1.12
N HIS A 169 8.37 -4.43 -0.97
CA HIS A 169 8.11 -5.64 -1.75
C HIS A 169 8.13 -6.93 -0.94
N LYS A 170 8.36 -6.88 0.39
CA LYS A 170 8.36 -8.05 1.28
C LYS A 170 7.32 -7.90 2.37
N PHE A 171 6.25 -8.68 2.26
CA PHE A 171 5.09 -8.58 3.13
C PHE A 171 4.88 -9.86 3.93
N TYR A 172 4.55 -9.69 5.21
CA TYR A 172 4.08 -10.74 6.09
C TYR A 172 2.69 -10.38 6.57
N ILE A 173 1.69 -11.19 6.25
CA ILE A 173 0.31 -10.96 6.69
C ILE A 173 0.01 -11.92 7.83
N SER A 174 -0.25 -11.38 9.02
CA SER A 174 -0.69 -12.21 10.15
C SER A 174 -2.14 -12.60 9.99
N ILE A 175 -2.43 -13.90 9.95
CA ILE A 175 -3.76 -14.44 9.72
C ILE A 175 -4.20 -15.37 10.85
N ASN A 176 -5.47 -15.28 11.22
CA ASN A 176 -6.13 -16.19 12.16
C ASN A 176 -7.56 -16.48 11.67
N TYR A 177 -8.57 -15.88 12.30
CA TYR A 177 -9.98 -16.10 11.97
C TYR A 177 -10.26 -15.74 10.51
N LEU A 178 -10.85 -16.69 9.76
CA LEU A 178 -11.14 -16.57 8.32
C LEU A 178 -9.90 -16.27 7.43
N GLY A 179 -8.69 -16.57 7.92
CA GLY A 179 -7.43 -16.28 7.22
C GLY A 179 -7.31 -16.89 5.82
N ASP A 180 -7.96 -18.02 5.56
CA ASP A 180 -7.96 -18.66 4.24
C ASP A 180 -8.54 -17.75 3.14
N LYS A 181 -9.50 -16.87 3.48
CA LYS A 181 -10.05 -15.90 2.52
C LYS A 181 -9.04 -14.84 2.12
N ILE A 182 -8.22 -14.40 3.07
CA ILE A 182 -7.12 -13.46 2.81
C ILE A 182 -6.10 -14.15 1.90
N LYS A 183 -5.66 -15.36 2.26
CA LYS A 183 -4.69 -16.12 1.47
C LYS A 183 -5.18 -16.42 0.05
N GLN A 184 -6.46 -16.75 -0.10
CA GLN A 184 -7.06 -16.99 -1.42
C GLN A 184 -7.07 -15.73 -2.29
N TYR A 185 -7.29 -14.56 -1.69
CA TYR A 185 -7.35 -13.30 -2.44
C TYR A 185 -5.97 -12.77 -2.82
N PHE A 186 -5.02 -12.78 -1.88
CA PHE A 186 -3.69 -12.18 -2.09
C PHE A 186 -2.64 -13.13 -2.66
N GLY A 187 -2.85 -14.45 -2.60
CA GLY A 187 -1.91 -15.43 -3.16
C GLY A 187 -0.51 -15.27 -2.57
N ASP A 188 0.53 -15.38 -3.39
CA ASP A 188 1.93 -15.16 -3.01
C ASP A 188 2.43 -13.74 -3.31
N GLY A 189 1.55 -12.85 -3.78
CA GLY A 189 1.92 -11.48 -4.17
C GLY A 189 2.37 -11.31 -5.62
N SER A 190 2.49 -12.40 -6.40
CA SER A 190 2.96 -12.36 -7.80
C SER A 190 2.18 -11.41 -8.70
N PHE A 191 0.86 -11.28 -8.48
CA PHE A 191 0.00 -10.33 -9.20
C PHE A 191 0.48 -8.87 -9.06
N TRP A 192 1.02 -8.49 -7.91
CA TRP A 192 1.55 -7.15 -7.66
C TRP A 192 3.08 -7.08 -7.76
N ASN A 193 3.75 -8.14 -8.24
CA ASN A 193 5.21 -8.24 -8.32
C ASN A 193 5.93 -8.06 -6.95
N VAL A 194 5.33 -8.60 -5.90
CA VAL A 194 5.89 -8.58 -4.53
C VAL A 194 5.85 -9.96 -3.90
N GLU A 195 6.55 -10.13 -2.78
CA GLU A 195 6.50 -11.33 -1.97
C GLU A 195 5.52 -11.16 -0.81
N ILE A 196 4.50 -12.03 -0.75
CA ILE A 196 3.57 -12.12 0.39
C ILE A 196 3.74 -13.48 1.07
N ASN A 197 4.16 -13.46 2.33
CA ASN A 197 4.13 -14.62 3.20
C ASN A 197 3.04 -14.46 4.28
N TYR A 198 2.62 -15.57 4.88
CA TYR A 198 1.54 -15.59 5.87
C TYR A 198 2.04 -16.11 7.22
N LEU A 199 1.82 -15.32 8.26
CA LEU A 199 2.10 -15.69 9.64
C LEU A 199 0.80 -16.24 10.23
N LYS A 200 0.63 -17.58 10.20
CA LYS A 200 -0.59 -18.21 10.70
C LYS A 200 -0.55 -18.34 12.21
N GLU A 201 -1.41 -17.61 12.90
CA GLU A 201 -1.58 -17.71 14.35
C GLU A 201 -2.52 -18.88 14.69
N ASN A 202 -2.09 -19.78 15.58
CA ASN A 202 -2.93 -20.89 16.05
C ASN A 202 -3.94 -20.42 17.12
N ASP A 203 -3.51 -19.47 17.95
CA ASP A 203 -4.29 -18.82 18.99
C ASP A 203 -4.18 -17.30 18.81
N LYS A 204 -4.95 -16.49 19.54
CA LYS A 204 -4.76 -15.03 19.49
C LYS A 204 -3.43 -14.67 20.14
N MET A 205 -2.43 -14.32 19.33
CA MET A 205 -1.08 -13.99 19.79
C MET A 205 -0.89 -12.48 20.07
N GLY A 206 -1.95 -11.69 19.97
CA GLY A 206 -1.88 -10.25 20.15
C GLY A 206 -1.19 -9.54 18.97
N THR A 207 -1.08 -8.22 19.07
CA THR A 207 -0.57 -7.37 17.98
C THR A 207 0.94 -7.51 17.74
N ALA A 208 1.72 -7.88 18.74
CA ALA A 208 3.17 -8.12 18.59
C ALA A 208 3.52 -9.61 18.50
N GLY A 209 2.70 -10.53 19.01
CA GLY A 209 3.08 -11.95 19.11
C GLY A 209 3.27 -12.62 17.75
N ALA A 210 2.55 -12.19 16.71
CA ALA A 210 2.76 -12.67 15.33
C ALA A 210 4.20 -12.48 14.85
N LEU A 211 4.93 -11.48 15.35
CA LEU A 211 6.33 -11.23 15.01
C LEU A 211 7.24 -12.41 15.41
N SER A 212 6.86 -13.21 16.40
CA SER A 212 7.60 -14.42 16.79
C SER A 212 7.53 -15.54 15.75
N LEU A 213 6.64 -15.44 14.76
CA LEU A 213 6.44 -16.41 13.69
C LEU A 213 7.28 -16.08 12.44
N LEU A 214 8.01 -14.96 12.43
CA LEU A 214 8.91 -14.63 11.33
C LEU A 214 9.93 -15.76 11.13
N PRO A 215 10.14 -16.24 9.90
CA PRO A 215 10.99 -17.40 9.63
C PRO A 215 12.46 -17.11 9.95
N GLU A 216 12.89 -15.87 9.75
CA GLU A 216 14.21 -15.37 10.06
C GLU A 216 14.14 -13.95 10.61
N ARG A 217 15.21 -13.52 11.30
CA ARG A 217 15.34 -12.14 11.78
C ARG A 217 15.73 -11.23 10.60
N PRO A 218 14.93 -10.22 10.26
CA PRO A 218 15.27 -9.26 9.21
C PRO A 218 16.56 -8.51 9.54
N ARG A 219 17.30 -8.09 8.50
CA ARG A 219 18.50 -7.25 8.65
C ARG A 219 18.19 -5.77 8.75
N GLN A 220 17.09 -5.36 8.14
CA GLN A 220 16.61 -3.98 8.11
C GLN A 220 15.50 -3.79 9.15
N PRO A 221 15.23 -2.55 9.59
CA PRO A 221 14.06 -2.25 10.41
C PRO A 221 12.76 -2.79 9.79
N ILE A 222 11.87 -3.23 10.66
CA ILE A 222 10.61 -3.87 10.30
C ILE A 222 9.50 -2.83 10.45
N ILE A 223 8.65 -2.67 9.44
CA ILE A 223 7.41 -1.92 9.60
C ILE A 223 6.33 -2.88 10.08
N VAL A 224 5.61 -2.51 11.13
CA VAL A 224 4.48 -3.26 11.66
C VAL A 224 3.26 -2.34 11.62
N MET A 225 2.14 -2.80 11.08
CA MET A 225 0.95 -1.96 10.92
C MET A 225 -0.34 -2.76 11.08
N ASN A 226 -1.36 -2.16 11.70
CA ASN A 226 -2.67 -2.79 11.78
C ASN A 226 -3.31 -2.89 10.37
N GLY A 227 -3.89 -4.05 10.03
CA GLY A 227 -4.49 -4.32 8.72
C GLY A 227 -5.86 -3.67 8.47
N ASP A 228 -6.24 -2.69 9.29
CA ASP A 228 -7.52 -1.97 9.25
C ASP A 228 -7.37 -0.44 9.22
N LEU A 229 -6.15 0.03 8.93
CA LEU A 229 -5.81 1.45 8.85
C LEU A 229 -5.77 1.90 7.39
N LEU A 230 -6.63 2.86 7.01
CA LEU A 230 -6.49 3.55 5.73
C LEU A 230 -5.63 4.81 5.95
N THR A 231 -4.50 4.92 5.26
CA THR A 231 -3.53 5.99 5.53
C THR A 231 -2.73 6.40 4.29
N ARG A 232 -2.07 7.56 4.38
CA ARG A 232 -1.12 8.12 3.41
C ARG A 232 0.24 8.46 4.06
N VAL A 233 0.56 7.77 5.16
CA VAL A 233 1.83 7.97 5.88
C VAL A 233 3.00 7.77 4.93
N ASN A 234 3.96 8.69 4.96
CA ASN A 234 5.24 8.48 4.31
C ASN A 234 6.11 7.51 5.13
N PHE A 235 6.14 6.25 4.72
CA PHE A 235 6.89 5.22 5.44
C PHE A 235 8.41 5.38 5.31
N GLN A 236 8.90 6.12 4.31
CA GLN A 236 10.33 6.49 4.24
C GLN A 236 10.68 7.46 5.37
N GLU A 237 9.86 8.50 5.58
CA GLU A 237 10.11 9.47 6.64
C GLU A 237 10.04 8.83 8.03
N LEU A 238 9.12 7.87 8.22
CA LEU A 238 9.06 7.06 9.43
C LEU A 238 10.37 6.28 9.66
N LEU A 239 10.90 5.61 8.62
CA LEU A 239 12.14 4.85 8.70
C LEU A 239 13.35 5.75 8.93
N ASP A 240 13.46 6.86 8.21
CA ASP A 240 14.54 7.85 8.36
C ASP A 240 14.55 8.42 9.78
N HIS A 241 13.37 8.78 10.30
CA HIS A 241 13.23 9.25 11.68
C HIS A 241 13.66 8.17 12.68
N HIS A 242 13.24 6.92 12.47
CA HIS A 242 13.60 5.79 13.32
C HIS A 242 15.12 5.56 13.38
N GLU A 243 15.78 5.57 12.23
CA GLU A 243 17.22 5.38 12.12
C GLU A 243 18.00 6.55 12.72
N VAL A 244 17.64 7.80 12.39
CA VAL A 244 18.30 9.01 12.91
C VAL A 244 18.18 9.12 14.43
N ALA A 245 17.02 8.79 14.98
CA ALA A 245 16.80 8.80 16.42
C ALA A 245 17.48 7.62 17.15
N GLY A 246 17.86 6.56 16.44
CA GLY A 246 18.42 5.34 17.04
C GLY A 246 17.44 4.63 17.98
N ASN A 247 16.13 4.74 17.71
CA ASN A 247 15.12 4.11 18.52
C ASN A 247 15.10 2.59 18.30
N ALA A 248 14.84 1.82 19.36
CA ALA A 248 14.48 0.41 19.18
C ALA A 248 13.07 0.28 18.60
N ILE A 249 12.15 1.15 19.02
CA ILE A 249 10.79 1.23 18.47
C ILE A 249 10.42 2.69 18.21
N THR A 250 9.93 2.98 17.01
CA THR A 250 9.28 4.25 16.70
C THR A 250 7.80 3.98 16.43
N LEU A 251 6.89 4.59 17.21
CA LEU A 251 5.45 4.48 16.96
C LEU A 251 4.90 5.75 16.28
N GLY A 252 3.98 5.56 15.34
CA GLY A 252 3.19 6.65 14.76
C GLY A 252 2.25 7.23 15.81
N ILE A 253 2.29 8.54 15.98
CA ILE A 253 1.44 9.28 16.93
C ILE A 253 0.63 10.37 16.23
N ARG A 254 -0.54 10.67 16.78
CA ARG A 254 -1.36 11.81 16.33
C ARG A 254 -1.95 12.55 17.50
N ASP A 255 -2.10 13.86 17.36
CA ASP A 255 -2.79 14.69 18.34
C ASP A 255 -4.30 14.39 18.36
N TYR A 256 -4.83 14.13 19.55
CA TYR A 256 -6.23 13.91 19.83
C TYR A 256 -6.72 14.87 20.90
N ALA A 257 -7.73 15.67 20.57
CA ALA A 257 -8.30 16.66 21.44
C ALA A 257 -9.67 16.19 21.97
N VAL A 258 -9.84 16.20 23.29
CA VAL A 258 -11.11 15.98 23.96
C VAL A 258 -11.57 17.28 24.59
N GLU A 259 -12.63 17.86 24.05
CA GLU A 259 -13.33 18.97 24.71
C GLU A 259 -14.31 18.39 25.73
N ILE A 260 -14.23 18.86 26.97
CA ILE A 260 -15.28 18.63 27.95
C ILE A 260 -16.36 19.69 27.70
N PRO A 261 -17.60 19.35 27.31
CA PRO A 261 -18.59 20.34 26.90
C PRO A 261 -19.24 21.12 28.08
N TYR A 262 -18.58 21.12 29.24
CA TYR A 262 -19.06 21.70 30.50
C TYR A 262 -17.94 22.46 31.21
N GLY A 263 -18.31 23.32 32.16
CA GLY A 263 -17.38 23.89 33.13
C GLY A 263 -16.84 22.81 34.07
N VAL A 264 -15.51 22.63 34.08
CA VAL A 264 -14.79 21.72 34.98
C VAL A 264 -14.42 22.47 36.25
N VAL A 265 -14.83 21.92 37.39
CA VAL A 265 -14.51 22.44 38.73
C VAL A 265 -13.36 21.64 39.32
N ILE A 266 -12.31 22.34 39.77
CA ILE A 266 -11.18 21.74 40.49
C ILE A 266 -11.44 21.86 41.98
N LEU A 267 -11.42 20.74 42.69
CA LEU A 267 -11.68 20.66 44.13
C LEU A 267 -10.40 20.30 44.89
N ASP A 268 -10.18 20.98 46.01
CA ASP A 268 -9.31 20.53 47.10
C ASP A 268 -10.22 20.15 48.27
N ASN A 269 -10.39 18.84 48.48
CA ASN A 269 -11.45 18.26 49.31
C ASN A 269 -12.85 18.73 48.87
N GLN A 270 -13.50 19.59 49.65
CA GLN A 270 -14.82 20.17 49.34
C GLN A 270 -14.76 21.64 48.91
N ARG A 271 -13.56 22.22 48.83
CA ARG A 271 -13.38 23.63 48.45
C ARG A 271 -13.09 23.74 46.96
N VAL A 272 -13.86 24.58 46.27
CA VAL A 272 -13.57 24.97 44.89
C VAL A 272 -12.30 25.80 44.86
N THR A 273 -11.29 25.32 44.12
CA THR A 273 -9.99 25.99 43.93
C THR A 273 -9.79 26.52 42.52
N GLY A 274 -10.60 26.07 41.55
CA GLY A 274 -10.56 26.57 40.18
C GLY A 274 -11.80 26.17 39.37
N LEU A 275 -12.06 26.94 38.31
CA LEU A 275 -13.05 26.61 37.28
C LEU A 275 -12.39 26.75 35.90
N MET A 276 -12.65 25.81 35.01
CA MET A 276 -12.23 25.85 33.61
C MET A 276 -13.47 25.68 32.74
N GLU A 277 -13.79 26.67 31.91
CA GLU A 277 -14.92 26.54 30.99
C GLU A 277 -14.48 25.78 29.74
N LYS A 278 -15.22 24.72 29.42
CA LYS A 278 -15.03 23.86 28.25
C LYS A 278 -13.55 23.54 27.93
N PRO A 279 -12.77 23.02 28.90
CA PRO A 279 -11.37 22.78 28.67
C PRO A 279 -11.19 21.72 27.59
N THR A 280 -10.21 21.95 26.72
CA THR A 280 -9.75 20.98 25.74
C THR A 280 -8.47 20.32 26.25
N HIS A 281 -8.50 19.01 26.41
CA HIS A 281 -7.31 18.22 26.72
C HIS A 281 -6.74 17.59 25.45
N ARG A 282 -5.43 17.77 25.23
CA ARG A 282 -4.71 17.19 24.09
C ARG A 282 -3.88 16.00 24.55
N TYR A 283 -3.93 14.92 23.78
CA TYR A 283 -3.17 13.70 24.00
C TYR A 283 -2.54 13.25 22.69
N SER A 284 -1.39 12.59 22.75
CA SER A 284 -0.85 11.86 21.60
C SER A 284 -1.36 10.42 21.66
N ILE A 285 -2.08 10.00 20.63
CA ILE A 285 -2.63 8.64 20.52
C ILE A 285 -1.74 7.77 19.65
N ASN A 286 -1.74 6.46 19.93
CA ASN A 286 -1.07 5.46 19.11
C ASN A 286 -1.87 5.21 17.82
N CYS A 287 -1.23 5.38 16.67
CA CYS A 287 -1.84 5.24 15.35
C CYS A 287 -1.79 3.82 14.77
N GLY A 288 -1.19 2.84 15.48
CA GLY A 288 -1.09 1.46 15.00
C GLY A 288 -0.12 1.26 13.84
N VAL A 289 0.85 2.16 13.69
CA VAL A 289 1.95 2.10 12.72
C VAL A 289 3.26 2.15 13.49
N TYR A 290 4.21 1.27 13.19
CA TYR A 290 5.44 1.14 13.96
C TYR A 290 6.63 0.82 13.06
N ALA A 291 7.80 1.38 13.38
CA ALA A 291 9.10 0.93 12.87
C ALA A 291 9.88 0.30 14.04
N LEU A 292 10.36 -0.93 13.85
CA LEU A 292 11.03 -1.72 14.88
C LEU A 292 12.45 -2.07 14.42
N ASP A 293 13.42 -1.88 15.29
CA ASP A 293 14.72 -2.52 15.14
C ASP A 293 14.52 -4.05 15.27
N PRO A 294 15.14 -4.88 14.41
CA PRO A 294 15.01 -6.33 14.48
C PRO A 294 15.35 -6.95 15.85
N ARG A 295 16.08 -6.24 16.73
CA ARG A 295 16.35 -6.66 18.11
C ARG A 295 15.12 -6.70 18.99
N CYS A 296 14.08 -5.95 18.68
CA CYS A 296 12.81 -5.99 19.40
C CYS A 296 12.16 -7.37 19.35
N LEU A 297 12.48 -8.20 18.35
CA LEU A 297 12.02 -9.58 18.27
C LEU A 297 12.51 -10.46 19.44
N GLU A 298 13.62 -10.09 20.11
CA GLU A 298 14.13 -10.79 21.30
C GLU A 298 13.19 -10.64 22.51
N LEU A 299 12.43 -9.56 22.55
CA LEU A 299 11.45 -9.27 23.60
C LEU A 299 10.08 -9.89 23.32
N VAL A 300 9.88 -10.50 22.15
CA VAL A 300 8.60 -11.14 21.78
C VAL A 300 8.64 -12.63 22.17
N PRO A 301 7.94 -13.05 23.23
CA PRO A 301 7.91 -14.44 23.63
C PRO A 301 7.22 -15.31 22.58
N ARG A 302 7.83 -16.46 22.27
CA ARG A 302 7.26 -17.41 21.30
C ARG A 302 5.96 -18.01 21.83
N HIS A 303 4.97 -18.11 20.94
CA HIS A 303 3.66 -18.74 21.21
C HIS A 303 2.87 -18.11 22.38
N MET A 304 3.17 -16.86 22.75
CA MET A 304 2.45 -16.13 23.79
C MET A 304 1.78 -14.89 23.22
N SER A 305 0.65 -14.52 23.82
CA SER A 305 -0.02 -13.27 23.46
C SER A 305 0.82 -12.07 23.94
N THR A 306 1.22 -11.22 23.00
CA THR A 306 1.94 -9.97 23.28
C THR A 306 1.35 -8.88 22.40
N ASP A 307 1.03 -7.73 22.99
CA ASP A 307 0.57 -6.56 22.25
C ASP A 307 1.67 -5.51 22.11
N MET A 308 1.55 -4.65 21.10
CA MET A 308 2.52 -3.58 20.84
C MET A 308 2.78 -2.68 22.05
N PRO A 309 1.77 -2.24 22.85
CA PRO A 309 2.03 -1.48 24.08
C PRO A 309 2.87 -2.24 25.10
N LYS A 310 2.67 -3.56 25.22
CA LYS A 310 3.47 -4.40 26.13
C LYS A 310 4.91 -4.52 25.63
N LEU A 311 5.10 -4.80 24.33
CA LEU A 311 6.42 -4.84 23.72
C LEU A 311 7.19 -3.50 23.89
N MET A 312 6.51 -2.37 23.71
CA MET A 312 7.11 -1.05 23.95
C MET A 312 7.48 -0.84 25.41
N GLN A 313 6.63 -1.25 26.35
CA GLN A 313 6.97 -1.18 27.78
C GLN A 313 8.17 -2.07 28.11
N ASP A 314 8.24 -3.29 27.57
CA ASP A 314 9.37 -4.20 27.78
C ASP A 314 10.68 -3.61 27.20
N ALA A 315 10.62 -2.91 26.07
CA ALA A 315 11.76 -2.19 25.52
C ALA A 315 12.21 -1.04 26.43
N ILE A 316 11.28 -0.26 26.98
CA ILE A 316 11.56 0.82 27.94
C ILE A 316 12.20 0.25 29.21
N ASP A 317 11.64 -0.82 29.76
CA ASP A 317 12.13 -1.48 30.97
C ASP A 317 13.53 -2.09 30.76
N ALA A 318 13.84 -2.52 29.53
CA ALA A 318 15.18 -2.96 29.11
C ALA A 318 16.16 -1.81 28.82
N GLY A 319 15.74 -0.55 28.99
CA GLY A 319 16.56 0.65 28.76
C GLY A 319 16.73 1.00 27.28
N TRP A 320 15.88 0.48 26.39
CA TRP A 320 15.92 0.77 24.96
C TRP A 320 15.07 2.00 24.64
N SER A 321 15.50 2.78 23.64
CA SER A 321 14.77 3.98 23.25
C SER A 321 13.49 3.65 22.51
N VAL A 322 12.38 4.27 22.93
CA VAL A 322 11.08 4.25 22.25
C VAL A 322 10.66 5.68 21.96
N GLY A 323 10.47 6.01 20.68
CA GLY A 323 10.17 7.37 20.23
C GLY A 323 8.88 7.46 19.41
N GLY A 324 8.34 8.67 19.28
CA GLY A 324 7.12 8.97 18.52
C GLY A 324 7.39 9.68 17.20
N PHE A 325 6.78 9.20 16.13
CA PHE A 325 6.75 9.85 14.81
C PHE A 325 5.38 10.51 14.59
N PRO A 326 5.28 11.85 14.47
CA PRO A 326 4.01 12.51 14.23
C PRO A 326 3.48 12.19 12.83
N ILE A 327 2.23 11.73 12.75
CA ILE A 327 1.52 11.48 11.50
C ILE A 327 0.59 12.67 11.21
N ASP A 328 1.00 13.49 10.26
CA ASP A 328 0.23 14.65 9.78
C ASP A 328 -0.66 14.28 8.59
N GLU A 329 -0.31 13.21 7.87
CA GLU A 329 -1.03 12.75 6.70
C GLU A 329 -2.40 12.13 7.06
N TYR A 330 -3.13 11.75 6.01
CA TYR A 330 -4.40 11.07 6.16
C TYR A 330 -4.21 9.75 6.93
N TRP A 331 -5.04 9.53 7.94
CA TRP A 331 -5.07 8.31 8.74
C TRP A 331 -6.47 8.11 9.33
N ILE A 332 -7.01 6.89 9.21
CA ILE A 332 -8.26 6.49 9.85
C ILE A 332 -8.18 5.01 10.26
N ASP A 333 -8.48 4.72 11.53
CA ASP A 333 -8.78 3.37 12.03
C ASP A 333 -10.24 3.04 11.71
N ILE A 334 -10.45 2.01 10.89
CA ILE A 334 -11.78 1.58 10.46
C ILE A 334 -12.36 0.65 11.53
N GLY A 335 -12.61 1.17 12.73
CA GLY A 335 -13.05 0.40 13.89
C GLY A 335 -14.56 0.13 13.93
N ARG A 336 -15.36 1.07 13.40
CA ARG A 336 -16.83 1.12 13.51
C ARG A 336 -17.47 1.45 12.17
N MET A 337 -18.79 1.28 12.08
CA MET A 337 -19.54 1.57 10.85
C MET A 337 -19.41 3.03 10.41
N SER A 338 -19.42 3.97 11.36
CA SER A 338 -19.21 5.40 11.09
C SER A 338 -17.86 5.68 10.43
N ASP A 339 -16.82 4.93 10.82
CA ASP A 339 -15.46 5.08 10.31
C ASP A 339 -15.38 4.52 8.88
N LEU A 340 -16.05 3.39 8.63
CA LEU A 340 -16.17 2.80 7.29
C LEU A 340 -16.94 3.71 6.32
N GLU A 341 -18.06 4.28 6.76
CA GLU A 341 -18.83 5.24 5.96
C GLU A 341 -18.03 6.49 5.65
N ARG A 342 -17.30 7.01 6.64
CA ARG A 342 -16.39 8.14 6.48
C ARG A 342 -15.29 7.81 5.47
N ALA A 343 -14.63 6.67 5.62
CA ALA A 343 -13.59 6.22 4.72
C ALA A 343 -14.10 6.08 3.28
N ASN A 344 -15.32 5.55 3.06
CA ASN A 344 -15.91 5.46 1.72
C ASN A 344 -16.17 6.83 1.07
N ARG A 345 -16.61 7.83 1.85
CA ARG A 345 -16.79 9.20 1.34
C ARG A 345 -15.47 9.87 0.98
N GLU A 346 -14.48 9.75 1.87
CA GLU A 346 -13.19 10.42 1.75
C GLU A 346 -12.28 9.73 0.72
N TYR A 347 -12.39 8.41 0.55
CA TYR A 347 -11.58 7.63 -0.37
C TYR A 347 -11.66 8.13 -1.81
N MET A 348 -12.84 8.46 -2.31
CA MET A 348 -13.03 8.96 -3.68
C MET A 348 -12.33 10.30 -3.94
N GLN A 349 -12.10 11.10 -2.88
CA GLN A 349 -11.46 12.41 -2.97
C GLN A 349 -9.94 12.32 -2.80
N LEU A 350 -9.48 11.45 -1.90
CA LEU A 350 -8.08 11.35 -1.47
C LEU A 350 -7.28 10.27 -2.21
N PHE A 351 -7.96 9.31 -2.85
CA PHE A 351 -7.38 8.21 -3.61
C PHE A 351 -8.01 8.16 -5.02
N PRO A 352 -7.81 9.20 -5.85
CA PRO A 352 -8.41 9.25 -7.18
C PRO A 352 -7.92 8.07 -8.02
N GLN A 353 -8.86 7.29 -8.55
CA GLN A 353 -8.56 6.26 -9.54
C GLN A 353 -8.05 6.93 -10.83
N PRO A 354 -7.10 6.32 -11.56
CA PRO A 354 -6.74 6.78 -12.90
C PRO A 354 -8.02 6.86 -13.76
N GLY A 355 -8.39 8.07 -14.19
CA GLY A 355 -9.57 8.29 -15.04
C GLY A 355 -10.79 8.96 -14.39
N HIS A 356 -10.75 9.33 -13.10
CA HIS A 356 -11.78 10.18 -12.48
C HIS A 356 -11.22 11.57 -12.12
N THR A 357 -11.18 12.46 -13.11
CA THR A 357 -11.13 13.91 -12.84
C THR A 357 -12.45 14.33 -12.21
N SER A 358 -12.48 14.50 -10.89
CA SER A 358 -13.55 15.25 -10.24
C SER A 358 -13.45 16.72 -10.65
N GLN A 359 -14.32 17.13 -11.57
CA GLN A 359 -14.65 18.54 -11.75
C GLN A 359 -15.41 19.02 -10.52
N THR A 360 -14.80 19.94 -9.77
CA THR A 360 -15.34 21.18 -9.15
C THR A 360 -14.79 21.43 -7.75
N LEU A 361 -13.74 22.27 -7.69
CA LEU A 361 -13.55 23.19 -6.57
C LEU A 361 -14.35 24.44 -6.93
N SER A 362 -15.59 24.54 -6.46
CA SER A 362 -16.27 25.84 -6.37
C SER A 362 -15.65 26.58 -5.19
N ALA A 363 -14.83 27.56 -5.50
CA ALA A 363 -14.47 28.61 -4.56
C ALA A 363 -15.73 29.42 -4.27
N ASP A 364 -16.31 29.24 -3.08
CA ASP A 364 -17.17 30.22 -2.44
C ASP A 364 -16.95 30.09 -0.92
N THR A 365 -16.18 31.01 -0.38
CA THR A 365 -16.10 31.30 1.06
C THR A 365 -16.72 32.68 1.25
N PRO A 366 -17.68 32.87 2.16
CA PRO A 366 -18.05 34.22 2.59
C PRO A 366 -16.96 34.85 3.47
#